data_AF-A0AAF3EKP3-F1
#
_entry.id   AF-A0AAF3EKP3-F1
#
_cell.length_a   1.000
_cell.length_b   1.000
_cell.length_c   1.000
_cell.angle_alpha   90.00
_cell.angle_beta   90.00
_cell.angle_gamma   90.00
#
_symmetry.space_group_name_H-M   'P 1'
#
loop_
_entity.id
_entity.type
_entity.pdbx_description
1 polymer ?
#
loop_
_entity_poly.entity_id
_entity_poly.type
_entity_poly.pdbx_seq_one_letter_code
_entity_poly.pdbx_strand_id
1 'polypeptide(L)'
;MNVDPVKEEKMDCVDLQTPMARKVRTSHRRDEYFMAQKVSSIETTHHEYDPYAILGLDAGADVAEVKKKYRDLSKKHHPDRGGDPIEFDKIAKAYQALTDDEARENWEKYGNPDGPTAKTFGIALPKWLVSKEYGLWVLAFYGLIFMIVLPVGVGFWWYNSIKYNHDKVLLDTTQLFFYFLHKTPKMEINRMLMVLTGALEVWKEHNKEIVERETDDFTLPTLMKHYPNLGENKKEKPLSFPYALKARILAYAYLGRHDLENDDLDVDQRYIISRVLRLVEEMISCTQQLTFYSQAKVPFETMKNVFKLMPMFTQALWPKYSPLLQLPHIGEQNLGFIKRNKVHTCAQLARLDDVKRRQVLNSLSDYQYRDVLVVLSSMPQLQIETSFEVLGEEDKHEVTAKCLVTLKVKLTRRSLLDKDNIPDDNRKDFDDNSDIEKISGDENEGDDKKEQEDKKPKRKAWEKQPKKAKGKEATLREVSVLSEPVLGQLR
;
A
#
# COMPACT_ATOMS: atom_id res chain seq x y z
N MET A 1 4.25 18.18 -62.91
CA MET A 1 4.33 19.66 -62.81
C MET A 1 4.88 19.99 -61.44
N ASN A 2 5.84 20.91 -61.44
CA ASN A 2 6.84 21.23 -60.42
C ASN A 2 6.43 21.12 -58.95
N VAL A 3 7.32 20.46 -58.21
CA VAL A 3 7.54 20.62 -56.78
C VAL A 3 8.60 21.71 -56.63
N ASP A 4 8.26 22.83 -56.00
CA ASP A 4 9.22 23.83 -55.53
C ASP A 4 9.41 23.69 -54.01
N PRO A 5 10.63 23.89 -53.47
CA PRO A 5 10.96 23.54 -52.09
C PRO A 5 10.71 24.68 -51.11
N VAL A 6 10.19 24.33 -49.93
CA VAL A 6 10.01 25.24 -48.78
C VAL A 6 11.37 25.50 -48.11
N LYS A 7 11.69 26.78 -47.93
CA LYS A 7 12.88 27.28 -47.24
C LYS A 7 12.85 26.90 -45.75
N GLU A 8 13.93 26.31 -45.25
CA GLU A 8 14.23 26.22 -43.82
C GLU A 8 14.72 27.58 -43.31
N GLU A 9 13.97 28.18 -42.39
CA GLU A 9 14.38 29.35 -41.63
C GLU A 9 14.78 28.87 -40.22
N LYS A 10 16.07 29.00 -39.90
CA LYS A 10 16.62 28.68 -38.57
C LYS A 10 16.06 29.68 -37.56
N MET A 11 15.34 29.17 -36.57
CA MET A 11 14.91 29.93 -35.40
C MET A 11 15.84 29.59 -34.23
N ASP A 12 16.65 30.56 -33.83
CA ASP A 12 17.60 30.46 -32.73
C ASP A 12 16.85 30.23 -31.40
N CYS A 13 17.24 29.17 -30.68
CA CYS A 13 16.75 28.89 -29.34
C CYS A 13 17.35 29.90 -28.35
N VAL A 14 16.50 30.77 -27.82
CA VAL A 14 16.84 31.68 -26.71
C VAL A 14 16.78 30.91 -25.40
N ASP A 15 17.93 30.82 -24.73
CA ASP A 15 18.10 30.32 -23.37
C ASP A 15 17.31 31.17 -22.36
N LEU A 16 16.17 30.65 -21.91
CA LEU A 16 15.47 31.13 -20.70
C LEU A 16 15.91 30.27 -19.51
N GLN A 17 17.03 30.64 -18.91
CA GLN A 17 17.51 30.08 -17.64
C GLN A 17 16.80 30.77 -16.46
N THR A 18 15.74 30.13 -15.96
CA THR A 18 15.11 30.44 -14.67
C THR A 18 15.78 29.61 -13.57
N PRO A 19 16.26 30.19 -12.44
CA PRO A 19 16.92 29.42 -11.40
C PRO A 19 15.90 28.98 -10.34
N MET A 20 15.38 27.75 -10.45
CA MET A 20 14.72 27.05 -9.34
C MET A 20 15.21 25.59 -9.30
N ALA A 21 16.53 25.43 -9.26
CA ALA A 21 17.14 24.14 -8.96
C ALA A 21 17.07 23.89 -7.44
N ARG A 22 16.14 23.00 -7.07
CA ARG A 22 16.13 22.21 -5.83
C ARG A 22 17.55 21.96 -5.33
N LYS A 23 17.83 22.39 -4.09
CA LYS A 23 19.05 22.10 -3.35
C LYS A 23 19.10 20.60 -3.01
N VAL A 24 19.41 19.77 -3.99
CA VAL A 24 19.78 18.36 -3.77
C VAL A 24 21.18 18.37 -3.18
N ARG A 25 21.30 17.80 -1.98
CA ARG A 25 22.54 17.67 -1.19
C ARG A 25 23.71 17.17 -2.05
N THR A 26 24.59 18.08 -2.45
CA THR A 26 25.89 17.79 -3.10
C THR A 26 26.99 17.40 -2.09
N SER A 27 26.61 16.76 -0.98
CA SER A 27 27.59 16.35 0.04
C SER A 27 28.36 15.08 -0.36
N HIS A 28 27.82 14.26 -1.27
CA HIS A 28 28.30 12.89 -1.45
C HIS A 28 29.49 12.74 -2.43
N ARG A 29 29.76 13.76 -3.25
CA ARG A 29 30.73 13.64 -4.37
C ARG A 29 32.19 13.94 -4.02
N ARG A 30 32.46 14.45 -2.81
CA ARG A 30 33.83 14.79 -2.35
C ARG A 30 34.56 13.58 -1.72
N ASP A 31 33.83 12.59 -1.24
CA ASP A 31 34.40 11.47 -0.49
C ASP A 31 34.95 10.37 -1.43
N GLU A 32 34.41 10.26 -2.65
CA GLU A 32 34.82 9.24 -3.63
C GLU A 32 36.27 9.41 -4.12
N TYR A 33 36.78 10.64 -4.18
CA TYR A 33 38.14 10.91 -4.69
C TYR A 33 39.22 10.91 -3.61
N PHE A 34 38.85 10.92 -2.33
CA PHE A 34 39.79 11.03 -1.22
C PHE A 34 40.71 9.81 -1.11
N MET A 35 40.14 8.61 -1.23
CA MET A 35 40.91 7.37 -1.17
C MET A 35 41.79 7.21 -2.41
N ALA A 36 41.29 7.56 -3.59
CA ALA A 36 42.06 7.51 -4.84
C ALA A 36 43.27 8.47 -4.82
N GLN A 37 43.09 9.68 -4.31
CA GLN A 37 44.18 10.65 -4.16
C GLN A 37 45.23 10.19 -3.16
N LYS A 38 44.80 9.64 -2.01
CA LYS A 38 45.74 9.09 -1.02
C LYS A 38 46.52 7.90 -1.57
N VAL A 39 45.87 6.99 -2.27
CA VAL A 39 46.53 5.84 -2.89
C VAL A 39 47.54 6.28 -3.94
N SER A 40 47.21 7.28 -4.77
CA SER A 40 48.14 7.85 -5.75
C SER A 40 49.37 8.53 -5.13
N SER A 41 49.27 9.01 -3.89
CA SER A 41 50.38 9.65 -3.16
C SER A 41 51.27 8.66 -2.39
N ILE A 42 50.92 7.37 -2.36
CA ILE A 42 51.76 6.34 -1.72
C ILE A 42 52.83 5.93 -2.73
N GLU A 43 54.07 6.36 -2.50
CA GLU A 43 55.23 5.85 -3.23
C GLU A 43 55.52 4.42 -2.79
N THR A 44 55.26 3.44 -3.65
CA THR A 44 55.73 2.06 -3.45
C THR A 44 57.23 2.00 -3.70
N THR A 45 58.03 2.05 -2.64
CA THR A 45 59.46 1.70 -2.71
C THR A 45 59.61 0.18 -2.82
N HIS A 46 59.47 -0.35 -4.03
CA HIS A 46 59.86 -1.72 -4.32
C HIS A 46 61.39 -1.75 -4.36
N HIS A 47 62.04 -2.09 -3.24
CA HIS A 47 63.46 -2.41 -3.24
C HIS A 47 63.64 -3.83 -3.77
N GLU A 48 63.76 -3.96 -5.09
CA GLU A 48 64.19 -5.21 -5.71
C GLU A 48 65.65 -5.49 -5.33
N TYR A 49 65.96 -6.73 -4.95
CA TYR A 49 67.31 -7.10 -4.48
C TYR A 49 68.24 -7.25 -5.68
N ASP A 50 69.10 -6.25 -5.91
CA ASP A 50 70.11 -6.26 -6.97
C ASP A 50 71.52 -6.43 -6.38
N PRO A 51 72.14 -7.62 -6.52
CA PRO A 51 73.47 -7.89 -5.99
C PRO A 51 74.59 -7.10 -6.69
N TYR A 52 74.42 -6.71 -7.97
CA TYR A 52 75.40 -5.88 -8.68
C TYR A 52 75.35 -4.44 -8.16
N ALA A 53 74.16 -3.88 -7.97
CA ALA A 53 73.99 -2.55 -7.37
C ALA A 53 74.52 -2.48 -5.93
N ILE A 54 74.33 -3.53 -5.13
CA ILE A 54 74.86 -3.61 -3.75
C ILE A 54 76.40 -3.61 -3.74
N LEU A 55 77.06 -4.27 -4.71
CA LEU A 55 78.51 -4.26 -4.85
C LEU A 55 79.07 -3.06 -5.65
N GLY A 56 78.20 -2.22 -6.21
CA GLY A 56 78.56 -1.08 -7.06
C GLY A 56 79.23 -1.51 -8.37
N LEU A 57 78.75 -2.60 -8.97
CA LEU A 57 79.22 -3.17 -10.23
C LEU A 57 78.16 -3.02 -11.32
N ASP A 58 78.60 -3.03 -12.58
CA ASP A 58 77.69 -3.08 -13.72
C ASP A 58 77.13 -4.49 -13.92
N ALA A 59 75.93 -4.59 -14.50
CA ALA A 59 75.26 -5.86 -14.72
C ALA A 59 76.07 -6.73 -15.69
N GLY A 60 76.58 -7.87 -15.20
CA GLY A 60 77.44 -8.78 -15.98
C GLY A 60 78.94 -8.63 -15.73
N ALA A 61 79.35 -7.91 -14.67
CA ALA A 61 80.74 -7.88 -14.22
C ALA A 61 81.33 -9.29 -14.02
N ASP A 62 82.59 -9.49 -14.41
CA ASP A 62 83.24 -10.80 -14.32
C ASP A 62 83.46 -11.21 -12.86
N VAL A 63 83.51 -12.53 -12.61
CA VAL A 63 83.68 -13.11 -11.27
C VAL A 63 84.97 -12.61 -10.60
N ALA A 64 86.01 -12.30 -11.39
CA ALA A 64 87.25 -11.70 -10.90
C ALA A 64 87.03 -10.26 -10.36
N GLU A 65 86.18 -9.47 -11.01
CA GLU A 65 85.82 -8.10 -10.60
C GLU A 65 84.91 -8.12 -9.37
N VAL A 66 83.94 -9.04 -9.32
CA VAL A 66 83.09 -9.29 -8.15
C VAL A 66 83.94 -9.63 -6.92
N LYS A 67 84.90 -10.55 -7.05
CA LYS A 67 85.84 -10.90 -5.97
C LYS A 67 86.72 -9.74 -5.52
N LYS A 68 87.16 -8.89 -6.45
CA LYS A 68 87.98 -7.71 -6.15
C LYS A 68 87.18 -6.67 -5.36
N LYS A 69 85.98 -6.31 -5.84
CA LYS A 69 85.10 -5.35 -5.17
C LYS A 69 84.60 -5.84 -3.82
N TYR A 70 84.26 -7.12 -3.71
CA TYR A 70 83.93 -7.72 -2.43
C TYR A 70 85.09 -7.59 -1.43
N ARG A 71 86.32 -7.94 -1.81
CA ARG A 71 87.49 -7.77 -0.92
C ARG A 71 87.71 -6.32 -0.48
N ASP A 72 87.46 -5.36 -1.35
CA ASP A 72 87.61 -3.93 -1.03
C ASP A 72 86.48 -3.44 -0.09
N LEU A 73 85.23 -3.81 -0.38
CA LEU A 73 84.06 -3.46 0.43
C LEU A 73 84.05 -4.18 1.78
N SER A 74 84.36 -5.48 1.82
CA SER A 74 84.46 -6.25 3.06
C SER A 74 85.54 -5.72 3.99
N LYS A 75 86.67 -5.22 3.48
CA LYS A 75 87.71 -4.59 4.33
C LYS A 75 87.24 -3.27 4.95
N LYS A 76 86.38 -2.54 4.24
CA LYS A 76 85.85 -1.23 4.65
C LYS A 76 84.67 -1.39 5.61
N HIS A 77 83.82 -2.39 5.38
CA HIS A 77 82.60 -2.64 6.15
C HIS A 77 82.72 -3.80 7.14
N HIS A 78 83.94 -4.30 7.41
CA HIS A 78 84.14 -5.38 8.37
C HIS A 78 83.68 -4.95 9.78
N PRO A 79 82.89 -5.76 10.49
CA PRO A 79 82.40 -5.41 11.84
C PRO A 79 83.56 -5.16 12.83
N ASP A 80 84.62 -5.96 12.78
CA ASP A 80 85.82 -5.76 13.63
C ASP A 80 86.59 -4.46 13.37
N ARG A 81 86.29 -3.76 12.26
CA ARG A 81 86.90 -2.47 11.90
C ARG A 81 85.92 -1.30 12.03
N GLY A 82 84.79 -1.52 12.70
CA GLY A 82 83.77 -0.50 12.95
C GLY A 82 82.73 -0.34 11.84
N GLY A 83 82.58 -1.32 10.94
CA GLY A 83 81.51 -1.35 9.94
C GLY A 83 80.15 -1.81 10.51
N ASP A 84 79.06 -1.48 9.83
CA ASP A 84 77.70 -1.93 10.18
C ASP A 84 77.51 -3.41 9.81
N PRO A 85 77.17 -4.29 10.79
CA PRO A 85 76.89 -5.70 10.54
C PRO A 85 75.81 -5.94 9.48
N ILE A 86 74.81 -5.05 9.37
CA ILE A 86 73.70 -5.19 8.43
C ILE A 86 74.17 -4.96 6.99
N GLU A 87 75.00 -3.95 6.77
CA GLU A 87 75.57 -3.68 5.44
C GLU A 87 76.60 -4.75 5.05
N PHE A 88 77.37 -5.25 6.01
CA PHE A 88 78.28 -6.36 5.76
C PHE A 88 77.55 -7.63 5.31
N ASP A 89 76.42 -7.97 5.96
CA ASP A 89 75.60 -9.12 5.57
C ASP A 89 75.00 -8.95 4.17
N LYS A 90 74.53 -7.75 3.81
CA LYS A 90 74.06 -7.46 2.44
C LYS A 90 75.16 -7.65 1.40
N ILE A 91 76.36 -7.14 1.67
CA ILE A 91 77.54 -7.28 0.79
C ILE A 91 77.95 -8.76 0.66
N ALA A 92 77.90 -9.52 1.77
CA ALA A 92 78.19 -10.95 1.78
C ALA A 92 77.17 -11.75 0.96
N LYS A 93 75.87 -11.46 1.14
CA LYS A 93 74.79 -12.08 0.37
C LYS A 93 74.85 -11.72 -1.11
N ALA A 94 75.20 -10.47 -1.44
CA ALA A 94 75.35 -10.04 -2.82
C ALA A 94 76.53 -10.74 -3.51
N TYR A 95 77.63 -10.93 -2.78
CA TYR A 95 78.76 -11.73 -3.26
C TYR A 95 78.38 -13.20 -3.43
N GLN A 96 77.65 -13.79 -2.50
CA GLN A 96 77.17 -15.18 -2.61
C GLN A 96 76.23 -15.34 -3.82
N ALA A 97 75.27 -14.43 -4.01
CA ALA A 97 74.35 -14.43 -5.14
C ALA A 97 75.05 -14.41 -6.51
N LEU A 98 76.26 -13.83 -6.61
CA LEU A 98 77.02 -13.70 -7.85
C LEU A 98 78.16 -14.72 -8.02
N THR A 99 78.48 -15.49 -6.98
CA THR A 99 79.62 -16.42 -7.02
C THR A 99 79.26 -17.87 -6.74
N ASP A 100 78.13 -18.12 -6.09
CA ASP A 100 77.61 -19.45 -5.84
C ASP A 100 76.48 -19.78 -6.83
N ASP A 101 76.57 -20.93 -7.50
CA ASP A 101 75.63 -21.31 -8.56
C ASP A 101 74.22 -21.56 -8.01
N GLU A 102 74.09 -22.10 -6.80
CA GLU A 102 72.78 -22.33 -6.16
C GLU A 102 72.13 -21.01 -5.72
N ALA A 103 72.90 -20.11 -5.11
CA ALA A 103 72.41 -18.79 -4.71
C ALA A 103 72.06 -17.91 -5.93
N ARG A 104 72.80 -18.06 -7.03
CA ARG A 104 72.51 -17.40 -8.32
C ARG A 104 71.21 -17.90 -8.93
N GLU A 105 71.01 -19.22 -8.99
CA GLU A 105 69.74 -19.79 -9.49
C GLU A 105 68.56 -19.36 -8.62
N ASN A 106 68.73 -19.32 -7.29
CA ASN A 106 67.70 -18.85 -6.37
C ASN A 106 67.37 -17.36 -6.57
N TRP A 107 68.37 -16.52 -6.79
CA TRP A 107 68.18 -15.12 -7.10
C TRP A 107 67.47 -14.94 -8.46
N GLU A 108 67.90 -15.65 -9.50
CA GLU A 108 67.28 -15.59 -10.84
C GLU A 108 65.81 -16.06 -10.82
N LYS A 109 65.49 -17.05 -9.98
CA LYS A 109 64.15 -17.66 -9.93
C LYS A 109 63.19 -17.01 -8.93
N TYR A 110 63.70 -16.47 -7.82
CA TYR A 110 62.89 -15.94 -6.71
C TYR A 110 63.19 -14.47 -6.37
N GLY A 111 64.16 -13.84 -7.02
CA GLY A 111 64.57 -12.45 -6.77
C GLY A 111 65.35 -12.25 -5.47
N ASN A 112 65.82 -13.32 -4.81
CA ASN A 112 66.57 -13.27 -3.55
C ASN A 112 67.53 -14.50 -3.45
N PRO A 113 68.81 -14.34 -3.07
CA PRO A 113 69.77 -15.46 -2.94
C PRO A 113 69.36 -16.54 -1.94
N ASP A 114 68.55 -16.21 -0.93
CA ASP A 114 68.13 -17.15 0.12
C ASP A 114 66.96 -18.08 -0.30
N GLY A 115 66.41 -17.94 -1.52
CA GLY A 115 65.32 -18.77 -2.04
C GLY A 115 63.89 -18.25 -1.74
N PRO A 116 62.85 -19.10 -1.89
CA PRO A 116 61.45 -18.67 -1.81
C PRO A 116 61.10 -18.16 -0.41
N THR A 117 60.85 -16.85 -0.30
CA THR A 117 60.48 -16.21 0.97
C THR A 117 59.02 -16.54 1.32
N ALA A 118 58.75 -16.91 2.58
CA ALA A 118 57.40 -17.22 3.05
C ALA A 118 56.48 -15.99 2.91
N LYS A 119 55.31 -16.17 2.28
CA LYS A 119 54.32 -15.10 2.12
C LYS A 119 53.76 -14.71 3.48
N THR A 120 54.05 -13.50 3.95
CA THR A 120 53.47 -12.94 5.17
C THR A 120 52.05 -12.45 4.90
N PHE A 121 51.05 -13.06 5.55
CA PHE A 121 49.67 -12.59 5.49
C PHE A 121 49.50 -11.35 6.39
N GLY A 122 49.36 -10.19 5.77
CA GLY A 122 48.96 -8.95 6.45
C GLY A 122 47.46 -8.72 6.34
N ILE A 123 46.83 -8.27 7.44
CA ILE A 123 45.45 -7.76 7.41
C ILE A 123 45.51 -6.30 6.94
N ALA A 124 44.70 -5.92 5.95
CA ALA A 124 44.66 -4.57 5.39
C ALA A 124 44.00 -3.50 6.30
N LEU A 125 43.96 -3.75 7.61
CA LEU A 125 43.44 -2.80 8.58
C LEU A 125 44.53 -1.83 9.03
N PRO A 126 44.21 -0.54 9.24
CA PRO A 126 45.17 0.42 9.76
C PRO A 126 45.76 -0.02 11.09
N LYS A 127 47.09 0.09 11.25
CA LYS A 127 47.80 -0.35 12.47
C LYS A 127 47.29 0.32 13.75
N TRP A 128 46.74 1.54 13.65
CA TRP A 128 46.19 2.27 14.80
C TRP A 128 44.90 1.63 15.35
N LEU A 129 44.08 1.00 14.50
CA LEU A 129 42.81 0.37 14.91
C LEU A 129 43.03 -0.84 15.83
N VAL A 130 44.18 -1.51 15.67
CA VAL A 130 44.59 -2.70 16.45
C VAL A 130 45.71 -2.36 17.45
N SER A 131 46.06 -1.08 17.59
CA SER A 131 47.08 -0.65 18.54
C SER A 131 46.62 -0.82 19.99
N LYS A 132 47.55 -1.05 20.92
CA LYS A 132 47.23 -1.19 22.36
C LYS A 132 46.61 0.09 22.96
N GLU A 133 46.87 1.24 22.37
CA GLU A 133 46.39 2.55 22.83
C GLU A 133 44.89 2.74 22.54
N TYR A 134 44.44 2.41 21.32
CA TYR A 134 43.04 2.58 20.91
C TYR A 134 42.22 1.29 20.93
N GLY A 135 42.85 0.12 21.04
CA GLY A 135 42.17 -1.18 20.99
C GLY A 135 41.07 -1.33 22.05
N LEU A 136 41.30 -0.82 23.27
CA LEU A 136 40.28 -0.83 24.33
C LEU A 136 39.07 0.06 23.99
N TRP A 137 39.32 1.25 23.42
CA TRP A 137 38.26 2.18 23.00
C TRP A 137 37.45 1.65 21.83
N VAL A 138 38.13 1.04 20.85
CA VAL A 138 37.49 0.38 19.72
C VAL A 138 36.63 -0.78 20.21
N LEU A 139 37.16 -1.63 21.11
CA LEU A 139 36.40 -2.74 21.70
C LEU A 139 35.20 -2.25 22.52
N ALA A 140 35.37 -1.19 23.31
CA ALA A 140 34.27 -0.58 24.07
C ALA A 140 33.19 0.00 23.14
N PHE A 141 33.59 0.63 22.04
CA PHE A 141 32.67 1.14 21.02
C PHE A 141 31.89 0.01 20.33
N TYR A 142 32.56 -1.07 19.93
CA TYR A 142 31.89 -2.26 19.41
C TYR A 142 30.95 -2.87 20.46
N GLY A 143 31.39 -2.98 21.72
CA GLY A 143 30.56 -3.43 22.83
C GLY A 143 29.30 -2.57 23.01
N LEU A 144 29.43 -1.25 22.93
CA LEU A 144 28.30 -0.32 23.01
C LEU A 144 27.34 -0.48 21.82
N ILE A 145 27.86 -0.66 20.60
CA ILE A 145 27.02 -0.91 19.43
C ILE A 145 26.22 -2.20 19.60
N PHE A 146 26.88 -3.31 19.96
CA PHE A 146 26.24 -4.62 20.02
C PHE A 146 25.35 -4.80 21.26
N MET A 147 25.68 -4.19 22.39
CA MET A 147 24.90 -4.34 23.63
C MET A 147 23.80 -3.30 23.79
N ILE A 148 23.95 -2.12 23.17
CA ILE A 148 22.99 -1.01 23.33
C ILE A 148 22.34 -0.67 22.00
N VAL A 149 23.12 -0.25 21.01
CA VAL A 149 22.55 0.30 19.76
C VAL A 149 21.74 -0.76 19.01
N LEU A 150 22.26 -1.98 18.89
CA LEU A 150 21.61 -3.06 18.18
C LEU A 150 20.33 -3.51 18.91
N PRO A 151 20.34 -3.83 20.22
CA PRO A 151 19.12 -4.19 20.94
C PRO A 151 18.07 -3.08 20.96
N VAL A 152 18.47 -1.82 21.10
CA VAL A 152 17.55 -0.67 21.05
C VAL A 152 16.98 -0.49 19.65
N GLY A 153 17.80 -0.58 18.61
CA GLY A 153 17.37 -0.45 17.22
C GLY A 153 16.40 -1.57 16.81
N VAL A 154 16.76 -2.83 17.12
CA VAL A 154 15.91 -4.00 16.88
C VAL A 154 14.64 -3.92 17.71
N GLY A 155 14.74 -3.52 18.99
CA GLY A 155 13.58 -3.33 19.86
C GLY A 155 12.62 -2.29 19.31
N PHE A 156 13.12 -1.10 18.96
CA PHE A 156 12.31 -0.04 18.36
C PHE A 156 11.63 -0.49 17.06
N TRP A 157 12.37 -1.14 16.16
CA TRP A 157 11.82 -1.69 14.94
C TRP A 157 10.75 -2.75 15.21
N TRP A 158 11.02 -3.71 16.10
CA TRP A 158 10.10 -4.78 16.45
C TRP A 158 8.82 -4.23 17.05
N TYR A 159 8.91 -3.39 18.09
CA TYR A 159 7.73 -2.79 18.74
C TYR A 159 6.93 -1.88 17.79
N ASN A 160 7.56 -1.27 16.79
CA ASN A 160 6.83 -0.51 15.79
C ASN A 160 6.19 -1.42 14.72
N SER A 161 6.80 -2.57 14.43
CA SER A 161 6.31 -3.52 13.42
C SER A 161 5.17 -4.40 13.92
N ILE A 162 5.22 -4.90 15.16
CA ILE A 162 4.22 -5.84 15.69
C ILE A 162 2.83 -5.23 15.90
N LYS A 163 2.71 -3.90 15.83
CA LYS A 163 1.45 -3.19 16.01
C LYS A 163 0.51 -3.34 14.81
N TYR A 164 1.04 -3.75 13.67
CA TYR A 164 0.29 -3.79 12.41
C TYR A 164 0.05 -5.23 11.94
N ASN A 165 -1.11 -5.46 11.34
CA ASN A 165 -1.44 -6.70 10.65
C ASN A 165 -0.69 -6.81 9.30
N HIS A 166 -0.79 -7.95 8.61
CA HIS A 166 -0.24 -8.17 7.27
C HIS A 166 -0.73 -7.12 6.26
N ASP A 167 -1.98 -6.69 6.37
CA ASP A 167 -2.57 -5.59 5.59
C ASP A 167 -2.14 -4.20 6.09
N LYS A 168 -1.09 -4.14 6.90
CA LYS A 168 -0.50 -2.95 7.54
C LYS A 168 -1.46 -2.17 8.45
N VAL A 169 -2.64 -2.71 8.79
CA VAL A 169 -3.67 -2.03 9.62
C VAL A 169 -3.33 -2.20 11.09
N LEU A 170 -3.56 -1.17 11.90
CA LEU A 170 -3.27 -1.26 13.34
C LEU A 170 -4.13 -2.35 14.01
N LEU A 171 -3.52 -3.25 14.78
CA LEU A 171 -4.21 -4.35 15.44
C LEU A 171 -5.31 -3.88 16.40
N ASP A 172 -5.14 -2.73 17.05
CA ASP A 172 -6.17 -2.15 17.93
C ASP A 172 -7.40 -1.68 17.12
N THR A 173 -7.21 -1.26 15.86
CA THR A 173 -8.32 -0.95 14.94
C THR A 173 -9.04 -2.23 14.52
N THR A 174 -8.30 -3.30 14.23
CA THR A 174 -8.88 -4.62 13.96
C THR A 174 -9.71 -5.12 15.15
N GLN A 175 -9.21 -4.99 16.38
CA GLN A 175 -9.94 -5.35 17.60
C GLN A 175 -11.23 -4.51 17.75
N LEU A 176 -11.16 -3.21 17.43
CA LEU A 176 -12.31 -2.32 17.43
C LEU A 176 -13.40 -2.81 16.46
N PHE A 177 -13.02 -3.19 15.24
CA PHE A 177 -13.95 -3.72 14.25
C PHE A 177 -14.58 -5.03 14.71
N PHE A 178 -13.79 -5.97 15.23
CA PHE A 178 -14.34 -7.21 15.81
C PHE A 178 -15.34 -6.93 16.93
N TYR A 179 -15.01 -6.02 17.84
CA TYR A 179 -15.90 -5.65 18.94
C TYR A 179 -17.26 -5.14 18.44
N PHE A 180 -17.27 -4.20 17.48
CA PHE A 180 -18.53 -3.64 16.99
C PHE A 180 -19.31 -4.57 16.07
N LEU A 181 -18.63 -5.36 15.24
CA LEU A 181 -19.28 -6.38 14.42
C LEU A 181 -19.93 -7.47 15.29
N HIS A 182 -19.32 -7.82 16.42
CA HIS A 182 -19.92 -8.76 17.38
C HIS A 182 -21.06 -8.12 18.20
N LYS A 183 -20.86 -6.89 18.71
CA LYS A 183 -21.83 -6.18 19.55
C LYS A 183 -23.10 -5.81 18.80
N THR A 184 -22.95 -5.33 17.57
CA THR A 184 -24.05 -4.95 16.69
C THR A 184 -23.93 -5.77 15.41
N PRO A 185 -24.43 -7.02 15.37
CA PRO A 185 -24.27 -7.87 14.19
C PRO A 185 -25.08 -7.36 13.00
N LYS A 186 -26.26 -6.77 13.22
CA LYS A 186 -27.05 -6.08 12.19
C LYS A 186 -26.62 -4.62 12.13
N MET A 187 -25.80 -4.25 11.15
CA MET A 187 -25.36 -2.86 10.96
C MET A 187 -25.86 -2.31 9.64
N GLU A 188 -26.37 -1.08 9.69
CA GLU A 188 -26.65 -0.27 8.52
C GLU A 188 -25.41 0.53 8.08
N ILE A 189 -25.44 1.09 6.88
CA ILE A 189 -24.30 1.77 6.26
C ILE A 189 -23.82 2.97 7.09
N ASN A 190 -24.73 3.77 7.65
CA ASN A 190 -24.38 4.91 8.52
C ASN A 190 -23.62 4.46 9.76
N ARG A 191 -24.08 3.35 10.36
CA ARG A 191 -23.45 2.76 11.54
C ARG A 191 -22.08 2.15 11.22
N MET A 192 -21.93 1.52 10.06
CA MET A 192 -20.64 1.05 9.57
C MET A 192 -19.66 2.19 9.34
N LEU A 193 -20.12 3.28 8.74
CA LEU A 193 -19.32 4.47 8.52
C LEU A 193 -18.85 5.10 9.84
N MET A 194 -19.72 5.12 10.85
CA MET A 194 -19.38 5.53 12.21
C MET A 194 -18.29 4.64 12.83
N VAL A 195 -18.35 3.32 12.65
CA VAL A 195 -17.30 2.39 13.13
C VAL A 195 -15.99 2.57 12.35
N LEU A 196 -16.07 2.68 11.02
CA LEU A 196 -14.93 2.86 10.13
C LEU A 196 -14.16 4.15 10.42
N THR A 197 -14.87 5.25 10.60
CA THR A 197 -14.31 6.58 10.95
C THR A 197 -13.87 6.67 12.41
N GLY A 198 -14.26 5.71 13.25
CA GLY A 198 -13.75 5.53 14.60
C GLY A 198 -12.46 4.70 14.68
N ALA A 199 -11.88 4.30 13.54
CA ALA A 199 -10.60 3.62 13.50
C ALA A 199 -9.51 4.41 14.23
N LEU A 200 -8.61 3.72 14.93
CA LEU A 200 -7.58 4.38 15.73
C LEU A 200 -6.47 4.97 14.84
N GLU A 201 -6.39 4.58 13.56
CA GLU A 201 -5.46 5.17 12.59
C GLU A 201 -5.71 6.65 12.29
N VAL A 202 -6.94 7.13 12.49
CA VAL A 202 -7.31 8.55 12.33
C VAL A 202 -7.20 9.32 13.64
N TRP A 203 -6.62 8.72 14.69
CA TRP A 203 -6.41 9.37 15.97
C TRP A 203 -4.95 9.78 16.15
N LYS A 204 -4.73 11.04 16.57
CA LYS A 204 -3.41 11.63 16.80
C LYS A 204 -2.52 10.85 17.77
N GLU A 205 -3.10 10.19 18.77
CA GLU A 205 -2.34 9.38 19.74
C GLU A 205 -1.62 8.20 19.09
N HIS A 206 -2.26 7.57 18.10
CA HIS A 206 -1.71 6.43 17.37
C HIS A 206 -1.00 6.87 16.08
N ASN A 207 -1.32 8.06 15.57
CA ASN A 207 -0.82 8.57 14.30
C ASN A 207 -0.48 10.07 14.36
N LYS A 208 0.81 10.39 14.49
CA LYS A 208 1.30 11.78 14.62
C LYS A 208 1.11 12.65 13.37
N GLU A 209 0.80 12.04 12.22
CA GLU A 209 0.50 12.76 10.98
C GLU A 209 -0.91 13.41 11.01
N ILE A 210 -1.80 12.97 11.91
CA ILE A 210 -3.12 13.59 12.10
C ILE A 210 -2.97 14.92 12.84
N VAL A 211 -3.56 15.97 12.26
CA VAL A 211 -3.58 17.31 12.83
C VAL A 211 -4.94 17.59 13.47
N GLU A 212 -4.91 18.08 14.71
CA GLU A 212 -6.07 18.56 15.45
C GLU A 212 -5.82 20.05 15.73
N ARG A 213 -6.72 20.91 15.24
CA ARG A 213 -6.60 22.37 15.34
C ARG A 213 -7.77 22.92 16.16
N GLU A 214 -7.56 24.00 16.90
CA GLU A 214 -8.63 24.69 17.63
C GLU A 214 -9.68 25.31 16.68
N THR A 215 -9.28 25.64 15.46
CA THR A 215 -10.19 26.13 14.40
C THR A 215 -11.27 25.11 14.05
N ASP A 216 -11.00 23.82 14.23
CA ASP A 216 -11.92 22.73 13.90
C ASP A 216 -13.20 22.80 14.77
N ASP A 217 -13.08 23.32 16.00
CA ASP A 217 -14.21 23.45 16.93
C ASP A 217 -15.27 24.46 16.44
N PHE A 218 -14.89 25.37 15.52
CA PHE A 218 -15.80 26.36 14.95
C PHE A 218 -16.35 25.91 13.58
N THR A 219 -15.51 25.29 12.75
CA THR A 219 -15.88 24.90 11.38
C THR A 219 -16.70 23.62 11.33
N LEU A 220 -16.33 22.61 12.13
CA LEU A 220 -16.99 21.31 12.13
C LEU A 220 -18.48 21.38 12.54
N PRO A 221 -18.89 22.17 13.57
CA PRO A 221 -20.30 22.30 13.91
C PRO A 221 -21.15 22.93 12.79
N THR A 222 -20.58 23.84 12.00
CA THR A 222 -21.28 24.44 10.84
C THR A 222 -21.53 23.38 9.78
N LEU A 223 -20.52 22.58 9.43
CA LEU A 223 -20.65 21.45 8.51
C LEU A 223 -21.61 20.38 9.04
N MET A 224 -21.61 20.11 10.35
CA MET A 224 -22.47 19.12 10.99
C MET A 224 -23.96 19.45 10.82
N LYS A 225 -24.36 20.72 10.70
CA LYS A 225 -25.76 21.12 10.47
C LYS A 225 -26.32 20.61 9.15
N HIS A 226 -25.46 20.37 8.14
CA HIS A 226 -25.89 19.82 6.85
C HIS A 226 -26.20 18.31 6.91
N TYR A 227 -25.82 17.62 8.00
CA TYR A 227 -25.94 16.16 8.11
C TYR A 227 -26.72 15.75 9.38
N PRO A 228 -28.07 15.72 9.35
CA PRO A 228 -28.89 15.45 10.53
C PRO A 228 -28.64 14.06 11.16
N ASN A 229 -28.34 13.05 10.34
CA ASN A 229 -28.15 11.65 10.79
C ASN A 229 -26.74 11.33 11.30
N LEU A 230 -25.87 12.34 11.47
CA LEU A 230 -24.51 12.15 11.98
C LEU A 230 -24.47 11.71 13.45
N GLY A 231 -25.56 12.00 14.19
CA GLY A 231 -25.67 11.89 15.64
C GLY A 231 -26.29 10.60 16.18
N GLU A 232 -26.57 9.59 15.36
CA GLU A 232 -27.04 8.30 15.87
C GLU A 232 -25.99 7.72 16.83
N ASN A 233 -26.29 7.70 18.14
CA ASN A 233 -25.45 7.14 19.21
C ASN A 233 -24.18 7.94 19.59
N LYS A 234 -24.32 9.26 19.87
CA LYS A 234 -23.25 10.18 20.33
C LYS A 234 -22.45 9.77 21.59
N LYS A 235 -22.80 8.71 22.30
CA LYS A 235 -22.23 8.38 23.63
C LYS A 235 -21.40 7.10 23.68
N GLU A 236 -21.25 6.40 22.56
CA GLU A 236 -20.52 5.14 22.53
C GLU A 236 -19.03 5.36 22.28
N LYS A 237 -18.20 5.09 23.30
CA LYS A 237 -16.75 5.17 23.18
C LYS A 237 -16.21 3.96 22.38
N PRO A 238 -15.16 4.14 21.55
CA PRO A 238 -14.44 5.38 21.26
C PRO A 238 -15.09 6.24 20.14
N LEU A 239 -16.19 5.78 19.54
CA LEU A 239 -16.85 6.42 18.40
C LEU A 239 -17.40 7.83 18.71
N SER A 240 -17.55 8.18 19.98
CA SER A 240 -17.96 9.51 20.45
C SER A 240 -16.82 10.51 20.60
N PHE A 241 -15.56 10.09 20.47
CA PHE A 241 -14.42 10.99 20.67
C PHE A 241 -14.30 12.04 19.55
N PRO A 242 -13.72 13.22 19.84
CA PRO A 242 -13.63 14.32 18.87
C PRO A 242 -12.96 13.92 17.54
N TYR A 243 -11.89 13.12 17.58
CA TYR A 243 -11.22 12.66 16.36
C TYR A 243 -12.14 11.84 15.46
N ALA A 244 -12.93 10.93 16.04
CA ALA A 244 -13.84 10.06 15.30
C ALA A 244 -15.00 10.87 14.72
N LEU A 245 -15.46 11.90 15.45
CA LEU A 245 -16.48 12.82 14.97
C LEU A 245 -15.97 13.67 13.80
N LYS A 246 -14.75 14.24 13.91
CA LYS A 246 -14.09 14.98 12.81
C LYS A 246 -13.97 14.10 11.57
N ALA A 247 -13.42 12.89 11.70
CA ALA A 247 -13.27 11.96 10.59
C ALA A 247 -14.61 11.59 9.95
N ARG A 248 -15.66 11.44 10.75
CA ARG A 248 -17.02 11.17 10.26
C ARG A 248 -17.59 12.34 9.47
N ILE A 249 -17.49 13.57 9.98
CA ILE A 249 -17.95 14.77 9.27
C ILE A 249 -17.26 14.89 7.91
N LEU A 250 -15.93 14.72 7.89
CA LEU A 250 -15.14 14.77 6.67
C LEU A 250 -15.52 13.66 5.69
N ALA A 251 -15.77 12.43 6.16
CA ALA A 251 -16.24 11.35 5.31
C ALA A 251 -17.65 11.63 4.73
N TYR A 252 -18.57 12.19 5.53
CA TYR A 252 -19.90 12.59 5.05
C TYR A 252 -19.80 13.69 3.99
N ALA A 253 -18.96 14.70 4.21
CA ALA A 253 -18.72 15.77 3.24
C ALA A 253 -18.14 15.23 1.93
N TYR A 254 -17.20 14.29 2.00
CA TYR A 254 -16.63 13.62 0.82
C TYR A 254 -17.70 12.85 0.02
N LEU A 255 -18.51 12.04 0.70
CA LEU A 255 -19.57 11.24 0.06
C LEU A 255 -20.72 12.11 -0.47
N GLY A 256 -20.95 13.26 0.15
CA GLY A 256 -21.91 14.28 -0.30
C GLY A 256 -21.36 15.22 -1.39
N ARG A 257 -20.06 15.13 -1.72
CA ARG A 257 -19.36 16.05 -2.64
C ARG A 257 -19.56 17.53 -2.27
N HIS A 258 -19.57 17.81 -0.96
CA HIS A 258 -19.70 19.17 -0.45
C HIS A 258 -18.33 19.82 -0.36
N ASP A 259 -18.19 21.02 -0.95
CA ASP A 259 -16.94 21.78 -0.90
C ASP A 259 -16.63 22.22 0.54
N LEU A 260 -15.37 22.07 0.95
CA LEU A 260 -14.91 22.51 2.26
C LEU A 260 -14.41 23.96 2.12
N GLU A 261 -14.92 24.86 2.96
CA GLU A 261 -14.53 26.28 2.93
C GLU A 261 -13.06 26.53 3.33
N ASN A 262 -12.45 25.59 4.05
CA ASN A 262 -11.09 25.69 4.57
C ASN A 262 -10.15 24.67 3.91
N ASP A 263 -9.09 25.16 3.29
CA ASP A 263 -8.03 24.36 2.66
C ASP A 263 -7.39 23.36 3.63
N ASP A 264 -7.28 23.70 4.91
CA ASP A 264 -6.73 22.81 5.95
C ASP A 264 -7.58 21.54 6.12
N LEU A 265 -8.91 21.67 6.07
CA LEU A 265 -9.83 20.53 6.23
C LEU A 265 -9.84 19.65 4.98
N ASP A 266 -9.60 20.22 3.80
CA ASP A 266 -9.44 19.45 2.57
C ASP A 266 -8.17 18.58 2.62
N VAL A 267 -7.06 19.10 3.15
CA VAL A 267 -5.85 18.29 3.39
C VAL A 267 -6.15 17.12 4.34
N ASP A 268 -6.85 17.39 5.44
CA ASP A 268 -7.21 16.36 6.42
C ASP A 268 -8.18 15.31 5.82
N GLN A 269 -9.17 15.75 5.04
CA GLN A 269 -10.11 14.86 4.36
C GLN A 269 -9.38 13.95 3.38
N ARG A 270 -8.52 14.51 2.51
CA ARG A 270 -7.72 13.73 1.55
C ARG A 270 -6.85 12.69 2.25
N TYR A 271 -6.24 13.07 3.37
CA TYR A 271 -5.43 12.17 4.18
C TYR A 271 -6.25 10.99 4.72
N ILE A 272 -7.45 11.23 5.26
CA ILE A 272 -8.34 10.17 5.79
C ILE A 272 -8.83 9.28 4.65
N ILE A 273 -9.31 9.87 3.55
CA ILE A 273 -9.84 9.13 2.40
C ILE A 273 -8.76 8.27 1.74
N SER A 274 -7.49 8.72 1.71
CA SER A 274 -6.39 7.91 1.17
C SER A 274 -6.17 6.57 1.89
N ARG A 275 -6.60 6.46 3.16
CA ARG A 275 -6.46 5.24 3.99
C ARG A 275 -7.78 4.48 4.17
N VAL A 276 -8.92 5.08 3.84
CA VAL A 276 -10.24 4.51 4.13
C VAL A 276 -10.47 3.18 3.43
N LEU A 277 -9.99 3.01 2.19
CA LEU A 277 -10.18 1.76 1.43
C LEU A 277 -9.50 0.57 2.11
N ARG A 278 -8.31 0.80 2.67
CA ARG A 278 -7.55 -0.21 3.42
C ARG A 278 -8.22 -0.58 4.73
N LEU A 279 -8.86 0.39 5.39
CA LEU A 279 -9.70 0.12 6.57
C LEU A 279 -10.96 -0.68 6.19
N VAL A 280 -11.56 -0.41 5.03
CA VAL A 280 -12.70 -1.19 4.51
C VAL A 280 -12.28 -2.63 4.20
N GLU A 281 -11.11 -2.86 3.61
CA GLU A 281 -10.56 -4.21 3.38
C GLU A 281 -10.39 -5.00 4.68
N GLU A 282 -9.80 -4.39 5.72
CA GLU A 282 -9.69 -5.02 7.03
C GLU A 282 -11.07 -5.32 7.65
N MET A 283 -12.03 -4.40 7.50
CA MET A 283 -13.40 -4.61 7.98
C MET A 283 -14.12 -5.75 7.24
N ILE A 284 -13.85 -5.94 5.94
CA ILE A 284 -14.30 -7.10 5.16
C ILE A 284 -13.65 -8.38 5.71
N SER A 285 -12.34 -8.38 5.92
CA SER A 285 -11.59 -9.51 6.50
C SER A 285 -12.15 -9.91 7.87
N CYS A 286 -12.38 -8.94 8.77
CA CYS A 286 -13.02 -9.16 10.07
C CYS A 286 -14.41 -9.80 9.93
N THR A 287 -15.22 -9.31 8.99
CA THR A 287 -16.57 -9.84 8.73
C THR A 287 -16.53 -11.28 8.22
N GLN A 288 -15.61 -11.59 7.30
CA GLN A 288 -15.39 -12.95 6.80
C GLN A 288 -14.93 -13.88 7.92
N GLN A 289 -13.97 -13.43 8.74
CA GLN A 289 -13.45 -14.25 9.84
C GLN A 289 -14.53 -14.60 10.86
N LEU A 290 -15.36 -13.63 11.26
CA LEU A 290 -16.49 -13.89 12.15
C LEU A 290 -17.51 -14.84 11.53
N THR A 291 -17.75 -14.74 10.22
CA THR A 291 -18.75 -15.59 9.55
C THR A 291 -18.29 -17.04 9.38
N PHE A 292 -17.02 -17.27 9.05
CA PHE A 292 -16.52 -18.60 8.72
C PHE A 292 -15.84 -19.35 9.88
N TYR A 293 -15.22 -18.63 10.83
CA TYR A 293 -14.44 -19.25 11.91
C TYR A 293 -15.06 -19.07 13.31
N SER A 294 -16.00 -18.14 13.48
CA SER A 294 -16.65 -17.89 14.77
C SER A 294 -18.08 -18.43 14.83
N GLN A 295 -18.56 -18.74 16.04
CA GLN A 295 -19.96 -19.07 16.31
C GLN A 295 -20.88 -17.84 16.12
N ALA A 296 -20.31 -16.64 16.19
CA ALA A 296 -21.04 -15.39 16.01
C ALA A 296 -21.26 -15.10 14.51
N LYS A 297 -22.43 -15.51 14.00
CA LYS A 297 -22.80 -15.27 12.59
C LYS A 297 -23.10 -13.80 12.33
N VAL A 298 -22.27 -13.16 11.50
CA VAL A 298 -22.61 -11.85 10.94
C VAL A 298 -23.72 -12.06 9.89
N PRO A 299 -24.86 -11.33 9.99
CA PRO A 299 -25.93 -11.37 9.00
C PRO A 299 -25.43 -11.04 7.60
N PHE A 300 -25.99 -11.72 6.60
CA PHE A 300 -25.66 -11.49 5.19
C PHE A 300 -25.87 -10.03 4.75
N GLU A 301 -26.89 -9.35 5.27
CA GLU A 301 -27.14 -7.94 4.93
C GLU A 301 -26.03 -7.01 5.44
N THR A 302 -25.48 -7.29 6.63
CA THR A 302 -24.31 -6.58 7.15
C THR A 302 -23.12 -6.82 6.22
N MET A 303 -22.82 -8.07 5.89
CA MET A 303 -21.73 -8.39 4.96
C MET A 303 -21.87 -7.64 3.62
N LYS A 304 -23.06 -7.68 3.02
CA LYS A 304 -23.39 -6.94 1.79
C LYS A 304 -23.17 -5.43 1.95
N ASN A 305 -23.56 -4.84 3.08
CA ASN A 305 -23.34 -3.42 3.35
C ASN A 305 -21.86 -3.08 3.54
N VAL A 306 -21.04 -3.95 4.15
CA VAL A 306 -19.58 -3.75 4.23
C VAL A 306 -18.97 -3.72 2.83
N PHE A 307 -19.36 -4.67 1.95
CA PHE A 307 -18.89 -4.70 0.57
C PHE A 307 -19.30 -3.46 -0.24
N LYS A 308 -20.42 -2.81 0.08
CA LYS A 308 -20.84 -1.55 -0.55
C LYS A 308 -19.95 -0.36 -0.17
N LEU A 309 -19.24 -0.39 0.95
CA LEU A 309 -18.40 0.74 1.39
C LEU A 309 -17.26 1.02 0.40
N MET A 310 -16.65 -0.01 -0.17
CA MET A 310 -15.55 0.12 -1.12
C MET A 310 -15.95 0.93 -2.38
N PRO A 311 -17.01 0.55 -3.14
CA PRO A 311 -17.48 1.36 -4.26
C PRO A 311 -18.01 2.73 -3.82
N MET A 312 -18.61 2.83 -2.64
CA MET A 312 -19.12 4.10 -2.08
C MET A 312 -18.00 5.15 -1.93
N PHE A 313 -16.84 4.76 -1.37
CA PHE A 313 -15.70 5.65 -1.21
C PHE A 313 -14.91 5.88 -2.50
N THR A 314 -14.78 4.87 -3.36
CA THR A 314 -14.06 5.06 -4.64
C THR A 314 -14.82 5.97 -5.60
N GLN A 315 -16.16 5.92 -5.63
CA GLN A 315 -17.00 6.79 -6.47
C GLN A 315 -17.42 8.10 -5.80
N ALA A 316 -17.04 8.30 -4.53
CA ALA A 316 -17.46 9.44 -3.70
C ALA A 316 -18.99 9.67 -3.78
N LEU A 317 -19.77 8.63 -3.51
CA LEU A 317 -21.21 8.67 -3.71
C LEU A 317 -21.94 7.82 -2.67
N TRP A 318 -23.00 8.37 -2.08
CA TRP A 318 -23.88 7.61 -1.20
C TRP A 318 -24.67 6.51 -1.96
N PRO A 319 -24.93 5.35 -1.36
CA PRO A 319 -25.67 4.26 -2.01
C PRO A 319 -27.13 4.60 -2.34
N LYS A 320 -27.71 5.59 -1.64
CA LYS A 320 -29.06 6.11 -1.91
C LYS A 320 -29.14 7.01 -3.14
N TYR A 321 -28.00 7.51 -3.62
CA TYR A 321 -27.97 8.42 -4.76
C TYR A 321 -28.01 7.67 -6.09
N SER A 322 -28.39 8.38 -7.15
CA SER A 322 -28.48 7.77 -8.48
C SER A 322 -27.08 7.32 -8.94
N PRO A 323 -26.93 6.07 -9.44
CA PRO A 323 -25.65 5.57 -9.93
C PRO A 323 -25.15 6.32 -11.16
N LEU A 324 -25.99 7.15 -11.79
CA LEU A 324 -25.60 8.01 -12.91
C LEU A 324 -24.64 9.14 -12.49
N LEU A 325 -24.63 9.52 -11.20
CA LEU A 325 -23.72 10.54 -10.66
C LEU A 325 -22.26 10.07 -10.60
N GLN A 326 -21.98 8.80 -10.90
CA GLN A 326 -20.62 8.31 -11.06
C GLN A 326 -20.00 8.72 -12.42
N LEU A 327 -20.83 9.16 -13.38
CA LEU A 327 -20.35 9.62 -14.69
C LEU A 327 -19.81 11.05 -14.59
N PRO A 328 -18.76 11.39 -15.36
CA PRO A 328 -18.22 12.74 -15.38
C PRO A 328 -19.27 13.72 -15.92
N HIS A 329 -19.22 14.97 -15.45
CA HIS A 329 -20.08 16.08 -15.90
C HIS A 329 -21.59 15.90 -15.64
N ILE A 330 -22.03 14.82 -14.99
CA ILE A 330 -23.44 14.61 -14.60
C ILE A 330 -23.62 15.04 -13.15
N GLY A 331 -24.36 16.12 -12.93
CA GLY A 331 -24.78 16.59 -11.62
C GLY A 331 -26.26 16.30 -11.34
N GLU A 332 -26.74 16.72 -10.17
CA GLU A 332 -28.14 16.55 -9.76
C GLU A 332 -29.12 17.26 -10.72
N GLN A 333 -28.69 18.37 -11.33
CA GLN A 333 -29.48 19.14 -12.29
C GLN A 333 -29.82 18.33 -13.55
N ASN A 334 -28.92 17.46 -14.00
CA ASN A 334 -29.12 16.65 -15.21
C ASN A 334 -30.06 15.45 -14.94
N LEU A 335 -30.10 14.95 -13.70
CA LEU A 335 -30.83 13.73 -13.34
C LEU A 335 -32.33 13.83 -13.60
N GLY A 336 -32.93 15.01 -13.40
CA GLY A 336 -34.36 15.21 -13.61
C GLY A 336 -34.80 14.87 -15.04
N PHE A 337 -34.04 15.32 -16.04
CA PHE A 337 -34.31 15.03 -17.45
C PHE A 337 -34.00 13.58 -17.83
N ILE A 338 -32.90 13.02 -17.31
CA ILE A 338 -32.50 11.64 -17.58
C ILE A 338 -33.54 10.64 -17.03
N LYS A 339 -34.02 10.87 -15.81
CA LYS A 339 -35.07 10.05 -15.17
C LYS A 339 -36.41 10.14 -15.92
N ARG A 340 -36.79 11.32 -16.45
CA ARG A 340 -37.99 11.47 -17.29
C ARG A 340 -37.93 10.61 -18.56
N ASN A 341 -36.73 10.33 -19.06
CA ASN A 341 -36.50 9.40 -20.18
C ASN A 341 -36.35 7.94 -19.74
N LYS A 342 -36.75 7.58 -18.51
CA LYS A 342 -36.71 6.23 -17.94
C LYS A 342 -35.31 5.60 -17.89
N VAL A 343 -34.28 6.43 -17.73
CA VAL A 343 -32.90 5.97 -17.54
C VAL A 343 -32.50 6.17 -16.09
N HIS A 344 -32.20 5.06 -15.40
CA HIS A 344 -31.85 5.04 -13.98
C HIS A 344 -30.42 4.54 -13.71
N THR A 345 -29.86 3.74 -14.63
CA THR A 345 -28.53 3.13 -14.48
C THR A 345 -27.61 3.43 -15.66
N CYS A 346 -26.31 3.34 -15.45
CA CYS A 346 -25.31 3.49 -16.52
C CYS A 346 -25.48 2.43 -17.61
N ALA A 347 -25.91 1.21 -17.25
CA ALA A 347 -26.20 0.15 -18.21
C ALA A 347 -27.39 0.50 -19.12
N GLN A 348 -28.46 1.07 -18.56
CA GLN A 348 -29.61 1.53 -19.36
C GLN A 348 -29.20 2.66 -20.30
N LEU A 349 -28.39 3.61 -19.83
CA LEU A 349 -27.87 4.70 -20.66
C LEU A 349 -26.99 4.19 -21.81
N ALA A 350 -26.14 3.19 -21.54
CA ALA A 350 -25.27 2.59 -22.53
C ALA A 350 -26.05 1.81 -23.60
N ARG A 351 -27.18 1.18 -23.24
CA ARG A 351 -28.05 0.44 -24.18
C ARG A 351 -28.84 1.32 -25.15
N LEU A 352 -28.97 2.63 -24.89
CA LEU A 352 -29.66 3.53 -25.80
C LEU A 352 -28.94 3.66 -27.14
N ASP A 353 -29.72 3.83 -28.21
CA ASP A 353 -29.20 4.23 -29.52
C ASP A 353 -28.43 5.56 -29.42
N ASP A 354 -27.38 5.74 -30.22
CA ASP A 354 -26.50 6.93 -30.09
C ASP A 354 -27.26 8.26 -30.22
N VAL A 355 -28.29 8.30 -31.08
CA VAL A 355 -29.16 9.46 -31.27
C VAL A 355 -29.97 9.75 -30.00
N LYS A 356 -30.63 8.72 -29.44
CA LYS A 356 -31.42 8.86 -28.21
C LYS A 356 -30.53 9.19 -27.02
N ARG A 357 -29.37 8.55 -26.90
CA ARG A 357 -28.39 8.81 -25.85
C ARG A 357 -27.94 10.26 -25.88
N ARG A 358 -27.67 10.80 -27.07
CA ARG A 358 -27.31 12.21 -27.23
C ARG A 358 -28.46 13.16 -26.90
N GLN A 359 -29.70 12.80 -27.24
CA GLN A 359 -30.89 13.57 -26.83
C GLN A 359 -31.05 13.60 -25.32
N VAL A 360 -30.89 12.45 -24.63
CA VAL A 360 -30.95 12.35 -23.17
C VAL A 360 -29.85 13.17 -22.50
N LEU A 361 -28.68 13.26 -23.12
CA LEU A 361 -27.53 14.04 -22.65
C LEU A 361 -27.35 15.37 -23.40
N ASN A 362 -28.45 16.00 -23.85
CA ASN A 362 -28.40 17.23 -24.63
C ASN A 362 -27.78 18.43 -23.89
N SER A 363 -27.81 18.39 -22.55
CA SER A 363 -27.26 19.43 -21.68
C SER A 363 -25.73 19.45 -21.65
N LEU A 364 -25.08 18.39 -22.14
CA LEU A 364 -23.62 18.27 -22.18
C LEU A 364 -23.07 18.80 -23.50
N SER A 365 -21.89 19.43 -23.44
CA SER A 365 -21.12 19.78 -24.62
C SER A 365 -20.63 18.53 -25.36
N ASP A 366 -20.19 18.67 -26.61
CA ASP A 366 -19.62 17.55 -27.38
C ASP A 366 -18.43 16.90 -26.69
N TYR A 367 -17.59 17.71 -26.05
CA TYR A 367 -16.45 17.23 -25.27
C TYR A 367 -16.90 16.45 -24.04
N GLN A 368 -17.82 17.01 -23.25
CA GLN A 368 -18.34 16.36 -22.04
C GLN A 368 -19.08 15.05 -22.36
N TYR A 369 -19.86 15.04 -23.44
CA TYR A 369 -20.54 13.84 -23.93
C TYR A 369 -19.53 12.77 -24.33
N ARG A 370 -18.44 13.14 -25.00
CA ARG A 370 -17.37 12.21 -25.36
C ARG A 370 -16.71 11.63 -24.11
N ASP A 371 -16.42 12.42 -23.09
CA ASP A 371 -15.87 11.93 -21.82
C ASP A 371 -16.79 10.88 -21.17
N VAL A 372 -18.10 11.14 -21.16
CA VAL A 372 -19.10 10.19 -20.66
C VAL A 372 -19.06 8.88 -21.46
N LEU A 373 -18.96 8.93 -22.79
CA LEU A 373 -18.86 7.73 -23.61
C LEU A 373 -17.57 6.94 -23.36
N VAL A 374 -16.44 7.63 -23.18
CA VAL A 374 -15.17 6.98 -22.83
C VAL A 374 -15.31 6.24 -21.51
N VAL A 375 -15.87 6.89 -20.50
CA VAL A 375 -16.12 6.25 -19.19
C VAL A 375 -17.07 5.07 -19.32
N LEU A 376 -18.21 5.22 -20.01
CA LEU A 376 -19.14 4.11 -20.25
C LEU A 376 -18.48 2.94 -21.00
N SER A 377 -17.62 3.21 -21.98
CA SER A 377 -16.89 2.16 -22.69
C SER A 377 -15.87 1.42 -21.81
N SER A 378 -15.32 2.10 -20.80
CA SER A 378 -14.37 1.49 -19.85
C SER A 378 -15.04 0.64 -18.77
N MET A 379 -16.33 0.90 -18.49
CA MET A 379 -17.10 0.17 -17.48
C MET A 379 -17.28 -1.30 -17.88
N PRO A 380 -16.99 -2.25 -16.98
CA PRO A 380 -17.13 -3.66 -17.27
C PRO A 380 -18.60 -4.11 -17.18
N GLN A 381 -19.05 -4.85 -18.17
CA GLN A 381 -20.19 -5.75 -18.06
C GLN A 381 -19.64 -7.17 -17.85
N LEU A 382 -19.93 -7.76 -16.70
CA LEU A 382 -19.44 -9.11 -16.35
C LEU A 382 -20.51 -10.14 -16.69
N GLN A 383 -20.15 -11.12 -17.52
CA GLN A 383 -20.92 -12.34 -17.71
C GLN A 383 -20.31 -13.44 -16.82
N ILE A 384 -21.14 -14.04 -15.98
CA ILE A 384 -20.73 -15.05 -15.00
C ILE A 384 -21.28 -16.40 -15.47
N GLU A 385 -20.39 -17.33 -15.78
CA GLU A 385 -20.71 -18.72 -16.11
C GLU A 385 -20.20 -19.60 -14.97
N THR A 386 -21.07 -20.43 -14.38
CA THR A 386 -20.70 -21.30 -13.26
C THR A 386 -20.85 -22.76 -13.66
N SER A 387 -19.82 -23.55 -13.38
CA SER A 387 -19.82 -25.01 -13.53
C SER A 387 -19.15 -25.62 -12.31
N PHE A 388 -19.47 -26.86 -11.96
CA PHE A 388 -18.74 -27.57 -10.91
C PHE A 388 -18.02 -28.78 -11.49
N GLU A 389 -16.95 -29.20 -10.83
CA GLU A 389 -16.27 -30.45 -11.13
C GLU A 389 -15.81 -31.13 -9.83
N VAL A 390 -15.86 -32.45 -9.81
CA VAL A 390 -15.25 -33.28 -8.77
C VAL A 390 -13.88 -33.72 -9.27
N LEU A 391 -12.83 -33.23 -8.61
CA LEU A 391 -11.45 -33.56 -8.98
C LEU A 391 -11.10 -34.95 -8.45
N GLY A 392 -10.75 -35.87 -9.35
CA GLY A 392 -10.23 -37.20 -8.99
C GLY A 392 -11.21 -38.37 -9.12
N GLU A 393 -12.45 -38.12 -9.55
CA GLU A 393 -13.42 -39.19 -9.89
C GLU A 393 -13.48 -39.42 -11.40
N GLU A 394 -13.88 -40.64 -11.81
CA GLU A 394 -14.05 -41.00 -13.23
C GLU A 394 -15.12 -40.11 -13.89
N ASP A 395 -16.21 -39.85 -13.16
CA ASP A 395 -17.29 -38.97 -13.59
C ASP A 395 -17.23 -37.62 -12.87
N LYS A 396 -16.52 -36.66 -13.46
CA LYS A 396 -16.32 -35.29 -12.90
C LYS A 396 -17.60 -34.51 -12.63
N HIS A 397 -18.74 -34.95 -13.16
CA HIS A 397 -20.04 -34.29 -13.03
C HIS A 397 -20.98 -35.01 -12.05
N GLU A 398 -20.60 -36.18 -11.54
CA GLU A 398 -21.34 -36.85 -10.48
C GLU A 398 -20.82 -36.38 -9.12
N VAL A 399 -21.74 -36.05 -8.21
CA VAL A 399 -21.38 -35.54 -6.88
C VAL A 399 -21.67 -36.62 -5.85
N THR A 400 -20.61 -37.29 -5.41
CA THR A 400 -20.70 -38.29 -4.35
C THR A 400 -20.64 -37.63 -2.96
N ALA A 401 -21.30 -38.24 -1.97
CA ALA A 401 -21.28 -37.75 -0.60
C ALA A 401 -19.86 -37.72 -0.02
N LYS A 402 -19.53 -36.63 0.68
CA LYS A 402 -18.20 -36.34 1.29
C LYS A 402 -17.08 -36.02 0.29
N CYS A 403 -17.39 -35.78 -0.98
CA CYS A 403 -16.40 -35.41 -1.97
C CYS A 403 -16.18 -33.90 -2.03
N LEU A 404 -14.94 -33.51 -2.36
CA LEU A 404 -14.57 -32.11 -2.53
C LEU A 404 -15.05 -31.63 -3.90
N VAL A 405 -16.09 -30.80 -3.91
CA VAL A 405 -16.61 -30.18 -5.13
C VAL A 405 -15.88 -28.87 -5.39
N THR A 406 -15.32 -28.73 -6.59
CA THR A 406 -14.69 -27.49 -7.03
C THR A 406 -15.68 -26.69 -7.87
N LEU A 407 -16.03 -25.48 -7.44
CA LEU A 407 -16.84 -24.55 -8.24
C LEU A 407 -15.94 -23.75 -9.18
N LYS A 408 -16.07 -23.99 -10.48
CA LYS A 408 -15.44 -23.19 -11.54
C LYS A 408 -16.35 -22.03 -11.91
N VAL A 409 -15.88 -20.82 -11.65
CA VAL A 409 -16.54 -19.57 -12.04
C VAL A 409 -15.74 -18.92 -13.17
N LYS A 410 -16.30 -18.89 -14.38
CA LYS A 410 -15.73 -18.21 -15.54
C LYS A 410 -16.34 -16.82 -15.66
N LEU A 411 -15.50 -15.80 -15.49
CA LEU A 411 -15.88 -14.39 -15.61
C LEU A 411 -15.43 -13.86 -16.97
N THR A 412 -16.38 -13.49 -17.83
CA THR A 412 -16.08 -12.84 -19.12
C THR A 412 -16.38 -11.35 -19.00
N ARG A 413 -15.33 -10.51 -19.11
CA ARG A 413 -15.44 -9.05 -19.08
C ARG A 413 -15.70 -8.51 -20.49
N ARG A 414 -16.78 -7.75 -20.65
CA ARG A 414 -17.11 -7.00 -21.88
C ARG A 414 -17.24 -5.51 -21.57
N SER A 415 -17.20 -4.67 -22.60
CA SER A 415 -17.47 -3.24 -22.46
C SER A 415 -18.98 -3.00 -22.31
N LEU A 416 -19.38 -2.05 -21.47
CA LEU A 416 -20.79 -1.70 -21.30
C LEU A 416 -21.42 -1.05 -22.55
N LEU A 417 -20.61 -0.44 -23.42
CA LEU A 417 -21.07 0.26 -24.64
C LEU A 417 -21.09 -0.62 -25.89
N ASP A 418 -20.60 -1.86 -25.79
CA ASP A 418 -20.48 -2.77 -26.92
C ASP A 418 -21.87 -3.30 -27.33
N LYS A 419 -22.31 -2.94 -28.55
CA LYS A 419 -23.68 -3.10 -29.07
C LYS A 419 -24.05 -4.54 -29.39
N ASP A 420 -23.06 -5.43 -29.54
CA ASP A 420 -23.29 -6.86 -29.72
C ASP A 420 -23.79 -7.54 -28.41
N ASN A 421 -23.89 -6.78 -27.32
CA ASN A 421 -24.34 -7.22 -25.99
C ASN A 421 -25.83 -6.93 -25.70
N ILE A 422 -26.73 -7.13 -26.67
CA ILE A 422 -28.17 -7.22 -26.36
C ILE A 422 -28.53 -8.70 -26.24
N PRO A 423 -28.66 -9.26 -25.01
CA PRO A 423 -29.30 -10.57 -24.86
C PRO A 423 -30.76 -10.44 -25.29
N ASP A 424 -31.22 -11.34 -26.16
CA ASP A 424 -32.59 -11.38 -26.70
C ASP A 424 -33.68 -11.50 -25.61
N ASP A 425 -33.28 -11.90 -24.39
CA ASP A 425 -34.16 -12.21 -23.26
C ASP A 425 -34.65 -10.98 -22.46
N ASN A 426 -33.96 -9.84 -22.53
CA ASN A 426 -34.26 -8.66 -21.71
C ASN A 426 -35.36 -7.73 -22.26
N ARG A 427 -36.18 -8.18 -23.23
CA ARG A 427 -37.38 -7.42 -23.64
C ARG A 427 -38.54 -7.50 -22.64
N LYS A 428 -38.49 -8.40 -21.64
CA LYS A 428 -39.65 -8.70 -20.77
C LYS A 428 -39.53 -8.24 -19.30
N ASP A 429 -38.33 -7.95 -18.78
CA ASP A 429 -38.14 -7.64 -17.35
C ASP A 429 -38.33 -6.15 -16.98
N PHE A 430 -38.99 -5.37 -17.83
CA PHE A 430 -39.15 -3.92 -17.60
C PHE A 430 -40.42 -3.53 -16.83
N ASP A 431 -41.19 -4.47 -16.31
CA ASP A 431 -42.45 -4.18 -15.59
C ASP A 431 -42.41 -4.40 -14.07
N ASP A 432 -41.31 -4.90 -13.48
CA ASP A 432 -41.27 -5.14 -12.03
C ASP A 432 -40.09 -4.41 -11.37
N ASN A 433 -40.36 -3.19 -10.91
CA ASN A 433 -39.39 -2.30 -10.27
C ASN A 433 -39.80 -2.03 -8.81
N SER A 434 -40.11 -3.08 -8.05
CA SER A 434 -40.62 -3.00 -6.68
C SER A 434 -39.54 -2.86 -5.59
N ASP A 435 -38.25 -2.91 -5.94
CA ASP A 435 -37.15 -2.93 -4.96
C ASP A 435 -36.31 -1.64 -4.88
N ILE A 436 -36.58 -0.62 -5.72
CA ILE A 436 -35.85 0.66 -5.68
C ILE A 436 -36.59 1.76 -4.90
N GLU A 437 -37.91 1.62 -4.69
CA GLU A 437 -38.71 2.62 -3.96
C GLU A 437 -38.61 2.54 -2.41
N LYS A 438 -37.96 1.51 -1.85
CA LYS A 438 -37.86 1.34 -0.39
C LYS A 438 -36.69 2.08 0.28
N ILE A 439 -35.89 2.84 -0.46
CA ILE A 439 -34.69 3.52 0.06
C ILE A 439 -34.82 5.06 0.07
N SER A 440 -35.95 5.61 -0.39
CA SER A 440 -36.18 7.06 -0.46
C SER A 440 -37.49 7.47 0.21
N GLY A 441 -37.62 7.20 1.49
CA GLY A 441 -38.72 7.71 2.30
C GLY A 441 -38.31 7.91 3.74
N ASP A 442 -37.68 9.05 4.05
CA ASP A 442 -38.06 9.83 5.23
C ASP A 442 -37.52 11.26 5.16
N GLU A 443 -38.22 12.15 5.86
CA GLU A 443 -37.94 13.57 6.16
C GLU A 443 -38.38 14.65 5.14
N ASN A 444 -39.65 15.03 5.22
CA ASN A 444 -40.05 16.36 5.73
C ASN A 444 -41.57 16.53 5.62
N GLU A 445 -42.26 16.67 6.75
CA GLU A 445 -43.45 17.53 6.79
C GLU A 445 -43.64 18.09 8.20
N GLY A 446 -43.53 19.41 8.27
CA GLY A 446 -43.76 20.20 9.47
C GLY A 446 -45.25 20.28 9.80
N ASP A 447 -45.49 20.36 11.10
CA ASP A 447 -46.78 20.56 11.76
C ASP A 447 -47.45 21.85 11.25
N ASP A 448 -48.58 21.72 10.56
CA ASP A 448 -49.56 22.79 10.43
C ASP A 448 -50.98 22.21 10.44
N LYS A 449 -51.63 22.31 11.61
CA LYS A 449 -53.02 21.92 11.83
C LYS A 449 -53.96 22.83 11.04
N LYS A 450 -54.72 22.24 10.11
CA LYS A 450 -56.10 22.66 9.82
C LYS A 450 -57.02 21.46 9.58
N GLU A 451 -58.10 21.46 10.33
CA GLU A 451 -59.23 20.54 10.27
C GLU A 451 -59.83 20.46 8.87
N GLN A 452 -60.08 19.25 8.35
CA GLN A 452 -61.26 18.98 7.52
C GLN A 452 -61.54 17.48 7.40
N GLU A 453 -62.84 17.18 7.44
CA GLU A 453 -63.47 15.88 7.65
C GLU A 453 -63.30 14.89 6.49
N ASP A 454 -62.96 13.64 6.81
CA ASP A 454 -63.02 12.51 5.89
C ASP A 454 -64.45 12.01 5.68
N LYS A 455 -64.93 12.13 4.43
CA LYS A 455 -66.15 11.49 3.93
C LYS A 455 -65.92 9.97 3.82
N LYS A 456 -66.51 9.19 4.74
CA LYS A 456 -66.77 7.76 4.53
C LYS A 456 -67.92 7.54 3.53
N PRO A 457 -67.86 6.51 2.67
CA PRO A 457 -68.93 6.22 1.71
C PRO A 457 -70.18 5.70 2.44
N LYS A 458 -71.35 6.28 2.13
CA LYS A 458 -72.65 5.93 2.71
C LYS A 458 -73.11 4.52 2.27
N ARG A 459 -73.40 3.66 3.24
CA ARG A 459 -74.23 2.44 3.08
C ARG A 459 -75.71 2.83 2.91
N LYS A 460 -76.48 2.06 2.13
CA LYS A 460 -77.90 2.33 1.80
C LYS A 460 -78.85 1.79 2.88
N ALA A 461 -79.94 2.52 3.11
CA ALA A 461 -80.77 2.52 4.32
C ALA A 461 -81.72 1.32 4.55
N TRP A 462 -81.44 0.12 4.01
CA TRP A 462 -82.35 -1.03 4.14
C TRP A 462 -81.68 -2.36 4.52
N GLU A 463 -80.39 -2.36 4.85
CA GLU A 463 -79.74 -3.54 5.44
C GLU A 463 -79.99 -3.61 6.95
N LYS A 464 -80.77 -4.61 7.38
CA LYS A 464 -80.98 -4.94 8.80
C LYS A 464 -79.76 -5.69 9.36
N GLN A 465 -79.32 -5.30 10.56
CA GLN A 465 -78.24 -5.97 11.30
C GLN A 465 -78.69 -7.36 11.83
N PRO A 466 -77.87 -8.41 11.72
CA PRO A 466 -78.06 -9.61 12.53
C PRO A 466 -77.50 -9.39 13.95
N LYS A 467 -78.28 -9.87 14.94
CA LYS A 467 -78.05 -9.72 16.39
C LYS A 467 -76.85 -10.54 16.88
N LYS A 468 -76.10 -9.96 17.83
CA LYS A 468 -75.06 -10.63 18.63
C LYS A 468 -75.64 -11.78 19.46
N ALA A 469 -75.07 -12.97 19.34
CA ALA A 469 -75.22 -14.07 20.29
C ALA A 469 -73.94 -14.22 21.14
N LYS A 470 -74.13 -14.40 22.45
CA LYS A 470 -73.09 -14.65 23.47
C LYS A 470 -72.79 -16.16 23.57
N GLY A 471 -71.54 -16.52 23.82
CA GLY A 471 -71.07 -17.81 24.37
C GLY A 471 -69.54 -17.85 24.32
N LYS A 472 -68.82 -17.61 25.42
CA LYS A 472 -68.31 -18.52 26.48
C LYS A 472 -67.29 -19.57 26.01
N GLU A 473 -66.05 -19.36 26.49
CA GLU A 473 -64.98 -20.28 26.95
C GLU A 473 -64.63 -21.55 26.16
N ALA A 474 -63.34 -21.66 25.77
CA ALA A 474 -62.45 -22.72 26.26
C ALA A 474 -60.98 -22.44 25.88
N THR A 475 -60.12 -22.51 26.91
CA THR A 475 -58.66 -22.60 26.90
C THR A 475 -58.13 -23.78 26.07
N LEU A 476 -57.00 -23.59 25.38
CA LEU A 476 -55.98 -24.62 25.22
C LEU A 476 -54.60 -23.94 25.00
N ARG A 477 -53.70 -24.20 25.95
CA ARG A 477 -52.26 -23.90 25.87
C ARG A 477 -51.64 -25.02 25.02
N GLU A 478 -50.87 -24.67 24.00
CA GLU A 478 -49.93 -25.62 23.39
C GLU A 478 -48.52 -25.32 23.86
N VAL A 479 -47.92 -26.37 24.42
CA VAL A 479 -46.60 -26.44 25.00
C VAL A 479 -45.61 -26.86 23.91
N SER A 480 -44.47 -26.19 23.95
CA SER A 480 -43.19 -26.51 23.32
C SER A 480 -42.84 -28.00 23.27
N VAL A 481 -42.36 -28.47 22.12
CA VAL A 481 -41.40 -29.59 22.04
C VAL A 481 -40.28 -29.19 21.08
N LEU A 482 -39.17 -28.76 21.66
CA LEU A 482 -37.85 -28.76 21.04
C LEU A 482 -37.31 -30.19 21.12
N SER A 483 -36.95 -30.77 19.99
CA SER A 483 -36.23 -32.05 19.93
C SER A 483 -34.72 -31.80 19.98
N GLU A 484 -34.09 -32.20 21.07
CA GLU A 484 -32.63 -32.40 21.15
C GLU A 484 -32.24 -33.70 20.42
N PRO A 485 -31.06 -33.75 19.77
CA PRO A 485 -30.53 -35.00 19.23
C PRO A 485 -29.74 -35.78 20.30
N VAL A 486 -30.06 -37.08 20.37
CA VAL A 486 -29.45 -38.08 21.22
C VAL A 486 -27.99 -38.34 20.81
N LEU A 487 -27.07 -38.14 21.77
CA LEU A 487 -25.72 -38.69 21.74
C LEU A 487 -25.78 -40.22 21.84
N GLY A 488 -25.42 -40.90 20.76
CA GLY A 488 -25.11 -42.33 20.76
C GLY A 488 -23.60 -42.53 20.67
N GLN A 489 -22.96 -42.84 21.80
CA GLN A 489 -21.68 -43.55 21.82
C GLN A 489 -21.91 -44.96 21.26
N LEU A 490 -21.00 -45.44 20.40
CA LEU A 490 -20.48 -46.80 20.45
C LEU A 490 -19.34 -47.02 19.44
N ARG A 491 -18.14 -47.23 20.02
CA ARG A 491 -16.89 -47.82 19.51
C ARG A 491 -16.00 -47.01 18.58
#